data_AF-A0A960B237-F1
#
_entry.id   AF-A0A960B237-F1
#
_cell.length_a   1.000
_cell.length_b   1.000
_cell.length_c   1.000
_cell.angle_alpha   90.00
_cell.angle_beta   90.00
_cell.angle_gamma   90.00
#
_symmetry.space_group_name_H-M   'P 1'
#
loop_
_entity.id
_entity.type
_entity.pdbx_description
1 polymer ?
#
loop_
_entity_poly.entity_id
_entity_poly.type
_entity_poly.pdbx_seq_one_letter_code
_entity_poly.pdbx_strand_id
1 'polypeptide(L)'
;MLHRLGFPSIGRHRRFVTAIAVDAVGSGVFMPLAMLYFLAVTPLSLVQVGAAISLASAAALPAGPVVGSLVDRFGAKRLLLVGNALQAVGYAAYLFTQSFAGVLVWTV
;
A
#
# COMPACT_ATOMS: atom_id res chain seq x y z
N MET A 1 4.55 -20.66 26.33
CA MET A 1 5.74 -19.77 26.20
C MET A 1 5.42 -18.36 25.70
N LEU A 2 4.35 -18.12 24.90
CA LEU A 2 4.02 -16.80 24.32
C LEU A 2 3.45 -15.76 25.31
N HIS A 3 2.88 -16.19 26.44
CA HIS A 3 2.25 -15.30 27.43
C HIS A 3 3.27 -14.53 28.31
N ARG A 4 4.56 -14.92 28.28
CA ARG A 4 5.64 -14.20 28.99
C ARG A 4 6.20 -13.00 28.20
N LEU A 5 5.83 -12.88 26.93
CA LEU A 5 6.28 -11.80 26.04
C LEU A 5 5.28 -10.62 25.94
N GLY A 6 4.21 -10.64 26.74
CA GLY A 6 3.24 -9.54 26.79
C GLY A 6 2.29 -9.44 25.59
N PHE A 7 2.27 -10.43 24.69
CA PHE A 7 1.37 -10.41 23.54
C PHE A 7 -0.10 -10.66 23.96
N PRO A 8 -1.05 -9.80 23.53
CA PRO A 8 -2.47 -9.99 23.80
C PRO A 8 -3.00 -11.26 23.12
N SER A 9 -4.03 -11.87 23.70
CA SER A 9 -4.59 -13.15 23.23
C SER A 9 -5.16 -13.02 21.80
N ILE A 10 -4.43 -13.59 20.83
CA ILE A 10 -4.71 -13.50 19.39
C ILE A 10 -6.05 -14.20 19.02
N GLY A 11 -6.62 -15.02 19.90
CA GLY A 11 -7.77 -15.91 19.64
C GLY A 11 -8.99 -15.28 18.95
N ARG A 12 -9.44 -14.09 19.39
CA ARG A 12 -10.60 -13.40 18.80
C ARG A 12 -10.26 -12.51 17.61
N HIS A 13 -8.97 -12.15 17.45
CA HIS A 13 -8.49 -11.18 16.45
C HIS A 13 -7.62 -11.83 15.36
N ARG A 14 -7.55 -13.16 15.26
CA ARG A 14 -6.72 -13.90 14.29
C ARG A 14 -6.92 -13.42 12.85
N ARG A 15 -8.16 -13.10 12.46
CA ARG A 15 -8.50 -12.58 11.12
C ARG A 15 -7.88 -11.20 10.85
N PHE A 16 -7.84 -10.35 11.86
CA PHE A 16 -7.23 -9.02 11.74
C PHE A 16 -5.71 -9.11 11.70
N VAL A 17 -5.11 -9.95 12.55
CA VAL A 17 -3.66 -10.19 12.56
C VAL A 17 -3.18 -10.78 11.24
N THR A 18 -3.93 -11.74 10.67
CA THR A 18 -3.61 -12.32 9.37
C THR A 18 -3.79 -11.32 8.22
N ALA A 19 -4.83 -10.49 8.25
CA ALA A 19 -5.00 -9.42 7.27
C ALA A 19 -3.82 -8.42 7.30
N ILE A 20 -3.40 -7.98 8.49
CA ILE A 20 -2.22 -7.09 8.63
C ILE A 20 -0.94 -7.80 8.16
N ALA A 21 -0.77 -9.09 8.47
CA ALA A 21 0.41 -9.82 8.04
C ALA A 21 0.50 -9.90 6.51
N VAL A 22 -0.62 -10.17 5.84
CA VAL A 22 -0.70 -10.19 4.38
C VAL A 22 -0.42 -8.81 3.80
N ASP A 23 -1.03 -7.76 4.38
CA ASP A 23 -0.82 -6.37 3.97
C ASP A 23 0.65 -5.93 4.12
N ALA A 24 1.28 -6.25 5.26
CA ALA A 24 2.67 -5.93 5.53
C ALA A 24 3.64 -6.66 4.58
N VAL A 25 3.35 -7.91 4.24
CA VAL A 25 4.14 -8.67 3.26
C VAL A 25 3.97 -8.07 1.86
N GLY A 26 2.73 -7.77 1.46
CA GLY A 26 2.44 -7.18 0.16
C GLY A 26 3.12 -5.83 0.00
N SER A 27 2.88 -4.90 0.92
CA SER A 27 3.49 -3.56 0.91
C SER A 27 5.02 -3.61 1.00
N GLY A 28 5.59 -4.49 1.81
CA GLY A 28 7.03 -4.63 1.97
C GLY A 28 7.75 -5.16 0.72
N VAL A 29 7.11 -6.07 -0.01
CA VAL A 29 7.69 -6.66 -1.23
C VAL A 29 7.37 -5.83 -2.48
N PHE A 30 6.28 -5.05 -2.47
CA PHE A 30 5.84 -4.26 -3.62
C PHE A 30 6.89 -3.23 -4.06
N MET A 31 7.41 -2.42 -3.14
CA MET A 31 8.37 -1.35 -3.48
C MET A 31 9.61 -1.84 -4.24
N PRO A 32 10.37 -2.86 -3.75
CA PRO A 32 11.54 -3.35 -4.47
C PRO A 32 11.18 -4.01 -5.81
N LEU A 33 10.07 -4.74 -5.89
CA LEU A 33 9.62 -5.35 -7.15
C LEU A 33 9.19 -4.30 -8.18
N ALA A 34 8.45 -3.27 -7.76
CA ALA A 34 8.04 -2.17 -8.62
C ALA A 34 9.26 -1.45 -9.21
N MET A 35 10.28 -1.17 -8.38
CA MET A 35 11.53 -0.55 -8.84
C MET A 35 12.23 -1.42 -9.90
N LEU A 36 12.37 -2.73 -9.66
CA LEU A 36 12.97 -3.66 -10.62
C LEU A 36 12.17 -3.74 -11.92
N TYR A 37 10.84 -3.80 -11.84
CA TYR A 37 9.96 -3.84 -13.00
C TYR A 37 10.13 -2.59 -13.87
N PHE A 38 10.13 -1.39 -13.27
CA PHE A 38 10.28 -0.16 -14.04
C PHE A 38 11.63 -0.06 -14.73
N LEU A 39 12.70 -0.51 -14.08
CA LEU A 39 14.03 -0.57 -14.69
C LEU A 39 14.13 -1.63 -15.79
N ALA A 40 13.41 -2.74 -15.68
CA ALA A 40 13.47 -3.84 -16.64
C ALA A 40 12.60 -3.62 -17.88
N VAL A 41 11.44 -2.97 -17.73
CA VAL A 41 10.41 -2.86 -18.78
C VAL A 41 10.37 -1.47 -19.41
N THR A 42 11.02 -0.47 -18.80
CA THR A 42 10.96 0.92 -19.24
C THR A 42 12.37 1.46 -19.45
N PRO A 43 12.59 2.39 -20.40
CA PRO A 43 13.88 3.06 -20.58
C PRO A 43 14.22 4.07 -19.45
N LEU A 44 13.58 3.96 -18.27
CA LEU A 44 13.78 4.88 -17.16
C LEU A 44 15.10 4.58 -16.45
N SER A 45 15.82 5.64 -16.07
CA SER A 45 17.01 5.51 -15.24
C SER A 45 16.65 5.28 -13.78
N LEU A 46 17.58 4.70 -13.00
CA LEU A 46 17.44 4.54 -11.55
C LEU A 46 17.11 5.85 -10.83
N VAL A 47 17.67 6.96 -11.30
CA VAL A 47 17.40 8.29 -10.75
C VAL A 47 15.96 8.71 -11.01
N GLN A 48 15.41 8.45 -12.19
CA GLN A 48 14.01 8.79 -12.52
C GLN A 48 13.02 7.95 -11.71
N VAL A 49 13.26 6.64 -11.60
CA VAL A 49 12.42 5.74 -10.79
C VAL A 49 12.50 6.12 -9.31
N GLY A 50 13.70 6.37 -8.79
CA GLY A 50 13.89 6.84 -7.41
C GLY A 50 13.18 8.16 -7.13
N ALA A 51 13.30 9.15 -8.04
CA ALA A 51 12.64 10.43 -7.90
C ALA A 51 11.11 10.31 -7.91
N ALA A 52 10.54 9.45 -8.77
CA ALA A 52 9.10 9.18 -8.79
C ALA A 52 8.61 8.58 -7.47
N ILE A 53 9.34 7.59 -6.93
CA ILE A 53 9.03 6.98 -5.62
C ILE A 53 9.11 8.02 -4.50
N SER A 54 10.14 8.87 -4.50
CA SER A 54 10.30 9.94 -3.52
C SER A 54 9.16 10.95 -3.59
N LEU A 55 8.76 11.39 -4.78
CA LEU A 55 7.65 12.31 -4.97
C LEU A 55 6.31 11.70 -4.54
N ALA A 56 6.05 10.45 -4.89
CA ALA A 56 4.87 9.73 -4.44
C ALA A 56 4.84 9.60 -2.92
N SER A 57 5.98 9.27 -2.30
CA SER A 57 6.09 9.17 -0.85
C SER A 57 5.89 10.53 -0.16
N ALA A 58 6.42 11.61 -0.74
CA ALA A 58 6.21 12.97 -0.25
C ALA A 58 4.74 13.40 -0.36
N ALA A 59 4.08 13.07 -1.47
CA ALA A 59 2.65 13.33 -1.67
C ALA A 59 1.77 12.50 -0.70
N ALA A 60 2.25 11.33 -0.26
CA ALA A 60 1.58 10.51 0.74
C ALA A 60 1.72 11.02 2.19
N LEU A 61 2.67 11.92 2.49
CA LEU A 61 2.84 12.48 3.84
C LEU A 61 1.56 13.11 4.43
N PRO A 62 0.80 13.96 3.70
CA PRO A 62 -0.46 14.49 4.21
C PRO A 62 -1.57 13.44 4.33
N ALA A 63 -1.41 12.24 3.75
CA ALA A 63 -2.43 11.20 3.83
C ALA A 63 -2.66 10.72 5.27
N GLY A 64 -1.63 10.66 6.11
CA GLY A 64 -1.77 10.25 7.52
C GLY A 64 -2.77 11.11 8.30
N PRO A 65 -2.58 12.44 8.37
CA PRO A 65 -3.52 13.36 9.00
C PRO A 65 -4.91 13.36 8.36
N VAL A 66 -4.99 13.32 7.03
CA VAL A 66 -6.27 13.34 6.29
C VAL A 66 -7.06 12.06 6.56
N VAL A 67 -6.43 10.89 6.41
CA VAL A 67 -7.02 9.58 6.68
C VAL A 67 -7.38 9.46 8.17
N GLY A 68 -6.54 9.96 9.08
CA GLY A 68 -6.84 10.01 10.51
C GLY A 68 -8.12 10.80 10.80
N SER A 69 -8.25 12.00 10.23
CA SER A 69 -9.46 12.82 10.40
C SER A 69 -10.71 12.16 9.81
N LEU A 70 -10.57 11.42 8.70
CA LEU A 70 -11.64 10.63 8.10
C LEU A 70 -11.99 9.41 8.96
N VAL A 71 -11.02 8.77 9.62
CA VAL A 71 -11.25 7.65 10.55
C VAL A 71 -12.05 8.14 11.75
N ASP A 72 -11.70 9.29 12.32
CA ASP A 72 -12.41 9.88 13.45
C ASP A 72 -13.86 10.22 13.11
N ARG A 73 -14.13 10.56 11.84
CA ARG A 73 -15.47 10.99 11.38
C ARG A 73 -16.36 9.84 10.87
N PHE A 74 -15.78 8.84 10.21
CA PHE A 74 -16.53 7.76 9.53
C PHE A 74 -16.33 6.37 10.15
N GLY A 75 -15.41 6.24 11.10
CA GLY A 75 -15.08 5.01 11.81
C GLY A 75 -14.05 4.14 11.08
N ALA A 76 -13.08 3.63 11.84
CA ALA A 76 -11.93 2.88 11.33
C ALA A 76 -12.29 1.70 10.42
N LYS A 77 -13.35 0.95 10.75
CA LYS A 77 -13.76 -0.25 10.00
C LYS A 77 -14.24 0.08 8.58
N ARG A 78 -15.02 1.15 8.40
CA ARG A 78 -15.52 1.56 7.08
C ARG A 78 -14.39 2.07 6.21
N LEU A 79 -13.50 2.88 6.79
CA LEU A 79 -12.38 3.45 6.04
C LEU A 79 -11.37 2.39 5.60
N LEU A 80 -11.08 1.40 6.46
CA LEU A 80 -10.24 0.25 6.09
C LEU A 80 -10.82 -0.55 4.91
N LEU A 81 -12.14 -0.78 4.89
CA LEU A 81 -12.78 -1.49 3.79
C LEU A 81 -12.72 -0.70 2.48
N VAL A 82 -12.97 0.62 2.55
CA VAL A 82 -12.86 1.51 1.38
C VAL A 82 -11.43 1.58 0.86
N GLY A 83 -10.44 1.70 1.74
CA GLY A 83 -9.02 1.70 1.37
C GLY A 83 -8.58 0.40 0.71
N ASN A 84 -8.99 -0.74 1.26
CA ASN A 84 -8.73 -2.04 0.64
C ASN A 84 -9.42 -2.20 -0.71
N ALA A 85 -10.66 -1.71 -0.85
CA ALA A 85 -11.36 -1.74 -2.14
C ALA A 85 -10.67 -0.85 -3.18
N LEU A 86 -10.25 0.36 -2.81
CA LEU A 86 -9.46 1.25 -3.68
C LEU A 86 -8.14 0.60 -4.11
N GLN A 87 -7.43 -0.03 -3.17
CA GLN A 87 -6.17 -0.70 -3.45
C GLN A 87 -6.35 -1.91 -4.36
N ALA A 88 -7.40 -2.72 -4.14
CA ALA A 88 -7.77 -3.83 -5.02
C ALA A 88 -8.13 -3.35 -6.43
N VAL A 89 -8.87 -2.24 -6.55
CA VAL A 89 -9.17 -1.62 -7.84
C VAL A 89 -7.90 -1.10 -8.52
N GLY A 90 -6.98 -0.47 -7.77
CA GLY A 90 -5.69 -0.02 -8.29
C GLY A 90 -4.83 -1.17 -8.82
N TYR A 91 -4.71 -2.26 -8.06
CA TYR A 91 -3.98 -3.46 -8.52
C TYR A 91 -4.69 -4.19 -9.67
N ALA A 92 -6.03 -4.21 -9.69
CA ALA A 92 -6.78 -4.79 -10.82
C ALA A 92 -6.63 -3.93 -12.08
N ALA A 93 -6.55 -2.60 -11.94
CA ALA A 93 -6.34 -1.68 -13.06
C ALA A 93 -4.99 -1.92 -13.74
N TYR A 94 -3.95 -2.29 -12.99
CA TYR A 94 -2.64 -2.71 -13.53
C TYR A 94 -2.74 -3.87 -14.55
N LEU A 95 -3.77 -4.72 -14.46
CA LEU A 95 -3.97 -5.83 -15.40
C LEU A 95 -4.46 -5.35 -16.78
N PHE A 96 -5.08 -4.16 -16.86
CA PHE A 96 -5.69 -3.62 -18.08
C PHE A 96 -4.88 -2.50 -18.72
N THR A 97 -3.89 -1.92 -18.04
CA THR A 97 -3.07 -0.83 -18.56
C THR A 97 -1.74 -1.31 -19.13
N GLN A 98 -1.71 -1.58 -20.44
CA GLN A 98 -0.48 -1.85 -21.21
C GLN A 98 0.24 -0.56 -21.69
N SER A 99 -0.04 0.59 -21.06
CA SER A 99 0.45 1.90 -21.51
C SER A 99 1.07 2.70 -20.36
N PHE A 100 2.26 3.25 -20.64
CA PHE A 100 3.10 4.05 -19.73
C PHE A 100 2.36 5.24 -19.08
N ALA A 101 1.36 5.82 -19.77
CA ALA A 101 0.53 6.90 -19.23
C ALA A 101 -0.45 6.41 -18.13
N GLY A 102 -0.88 5.15 -18.19
CA GLY A 102 -1.79 4.57 -17.19
C GLY A 102 -1.10 4.30 -15.86
N VAL A 103 0.18 3.94 -15.88
CA VAL A 103 0.97 3.70 -14.67
C VAL A 103 1.14 4.99 -13.85
N LEU A 104 1.43 6.13 -14.50
CA LEU A 104 1.70 7.40 -13.83
C LEU A 104 0.48 7.99 -13.11
N VAL A 105 -0.73 7.74 -13.62
CA VAL A 105 -1.98 8.23 -13.00
C VAL A 105 -2.39 7.39 -11.79
N TRP A 106 -2.01 6.11 -11.75
CA TRP A 106 -2.44 5.15 -10.72
C TRP A 106 -1.44 4.95 -9.59
N THR A 107 -0.21 5.45 -9.72
CA THR A 107 0.83 5.35 -8.68
C THR A 107 0.63 6.41 -7.56
N VAL A 108 -0.22 7.42 -7.79
CA VAL A 108 -0.60 8.46 -6.82
C VAL A 108 -1.94 8.12 -6.19
#